data_AF-A0A937MRV0-F1
#
_entry.id   AF-A0A937MRV0-F1
#
_cell.length_a   1.000
_cell.length_b   1.000
_cell.length_c   1.000
_cell.angle_alpha   90.00
_cell.angle_beta   90.00
_cell.angle_gamma   90.00
#
_symmetry.space_group_name_H-M   'P 1'
#
loop_
_entity.id
_entity.type
_entity.pdbx_description
1 polymer ?
#
loop_
_entity_poly.entity_id
_entity_poly.type
_entity_poly.pdbx_seq_one_letter_code
_entity_poly.pdbx_strand_id
1 'polypeptide(L)'
;MKPTYLLMVFIFCILVPPIWASPAEKSTCLKQVELLKVPRDQAAEFDGVWGLFQKNAELQGFSALGINLDKMINSMIFHLEYLCDTIDGIPFDELSDYVSTNLAEKGAQKFREELIVLGRNEGQIEVWFEFAKFAVANRYRVLQPKKVTLTSQSAQPFIKRYLELAKRIDRKENLSSVIHEAQTQTNQIQNFFETDPYMSQAIYENSQIPFADWDENYGGS
;
A
#
# COMPACT_ATOMS: atom_id res chain seq x y z
N MET A 1 -42.03 10.78 58.39
CA MET A 1 -41.12 9.81 57.73
C MET A 1 -41.98 9.04 56.72
N LYS A 2 -41.70 8.97 55.41
CA LYS A 2 -40.43 8.94 54.67
C LYS A 2 -40.62 9.66 53.31
N PRO A 3 -39.59 10.35 52.77
CA PRO A 3 -39.62 10.84 51.40
C PRO A 3 -39.20 9.73 50.44
N THR A 4 -39.96 9.53 49.37
CA THR A 4 -39.63 8.64 48.27
C THR A 4 -38.62 9.33 47.37
N TYR A 5 -37.36 8.90 47.42
CA TYR A 5 -36.31 9.39 46.54
C TYR A 5 -36.51 8.81 45.14
N LEU A 6 -36.90 9.66 44.18
CA LEU A 6 -36.89 9.34 42.76
C LEU A 6 -35.42 9.36 42.28
N LEU A 7 -34.83 8.18 42.10
CA LEU A 7 -33.46 8.03 41.64
C LEU A 7 -33.42 8.20 40.11
N MET A 8 -33.09 9.41 39.65
CA MET A 8 -32.96 9.73 38.23
C MET A 8 -31.62 9.18 37.71
N VAL A 9 -31.65 8.02 37.04
CA VAL A 9 -30.45 7.43 36.42
C VAL A 9 -30.17 8.18 35.11
N PHE A 10 -29.19 9.09 35.14
CA PHE A 10 -28.62 9.69 33.93
C PHE A 10 -27.70 8.67 33.25
N ILE A 11 -28.21 8.02 32.20
CA ILE A 11 -27.38 7.24 31.27
C ILE A 11 -26.61 8.25 30.42
N PHE A 12 -25.36 8.52 30.79
CA PHE A 12 -24.40 9.16 29.88
C PHE A 12 -24.08 8.15 28.78
N CYS A 13 -24.76 8.24 27.63
CA CYS A 13 -24.29 7.65 26.40
C CYS A 13 -22.98 8.35 26.02
N ILE A 14 -21.85 7.82 26.49
CA ILE A 14 -20.53 8.23 25.99
C ILE A 14 -20.53 7.86 24.51
N LEU A 15 -20.64 8.87 23.64
CA LEU A 15 -20.42 8.73 22.20
C LEU A 15 -18.95 8.28 22.03
N VAL A 16 -18.73 6.97 22.02
CA VAL A 16 -17.46 6.42 21.56
C VAL A 16 -17.40 6.74 20.08
N PRO A 17 -16.43 7.55 19.62
CA PRO A 17 -16.31 7.82 18.19
C PRO A 17 -16.14 6.48 17.47
N PRO A 18 -16.78 6.30 16.29
CA PRO A 18 -16.60 5.08 15.54
C PRO A 18 -15.11 4.86 15.29
N ILE A 19 -14.67 3.63 15.57
CA ILE A 19 -13.27 3.20 15.42
C ILE A 19 -12.86 3.17 13.93
N TRP A 20 -13.85 3.26 13.04
CA TRP A 20 -13.75 3.14 11.59
C TRP A 20 -13.57 4.51 10.95
N ALA A 21 -12.78 4.57 9.88
CA ALA A 21 -12.64 5.79 9.12
C ALA A 21 -13.99 6.18 8.47
N SER A 22 -14.32 7.46 8.53
CA SER A 22 -15.45 8.01 7.80
C SER A 22 -15.16 8.06 6.29
N PRO A 23 -16.19 8.08 5.43
CA PRO A 23 -16.01 8.29 3.98
C PRO A 23 -15.22 9.57 3.65
N ALA A 24 -15.36 10.61 4.49
CA ALA A 24 -14.61 11.86 4.35
C ALA A 24 -13.11 11.68 4.63
N GLU A 25 -12.74 10.88 5.62
CA GLU A 25 -11.34 10.56 5.93
C GLU A 25 -10.70 9.73 4.81
N LYS A 26 -11.40 8.72 4.29
CA LYS A 26 -10.95 7.94 3.12
C LYS A 26 -10.73 8.83 1.90
N SER A 27 -11.71 9.66 1.56
CA SER A 27 -11.59 10.61 0.45
C SER A 27 -10.43 11.60 0.63
N THR A 28 -10.21 12.09 1.85
CA THR A 28 -9.12 13.00 2.18
C THR A 28 -7.76 12.31 2.02
N CYS A 29 -7.64 11.06 2.48
CA CYS A 29 -6.44 10.24 2.33
C CYS A 29 -6.09 10.07 0.85
N LEU A 30 -7.05 9.60 0.04
CA LEU A 30 -6.85 9.40 -1.41
C LEU A 30 -6.45 10.68 -2.13
N LYS A 31 -7.08 11.82 -1.81
CA LYS A 31 -6.69 13.13 -2.37
C LYS A 31 -5.25 13.51 -2.03
N GLN A 32 -4.77 13.21 -0.83
CA GLN A 32 -3.38 13.49 -0.46
C GLN A 32 -2.40 12.62 -1.27
N VAL A 33 -2.74 11.36 -1.51
CA VAL A 33 -1.91 10.48 -2.33
C VAL A 33 -1.94 10.89 -3.80
N GLU A 34 -3.08 11.33 -4.32
CA GLU A 34 -3.20 11.88 -5.68
C GLU A 34 -2.28 13.10 -5.89
N LEU A 35 -2.14 13.96 -4.88
CA LEU A 35 -1.21 15.09 -4.92
C LEU A 35 0.27 14.64 -4.98
N LEU A 36 0.60 13.43 -4.53
CA LEU A 36 1.95 12.86 -4.68
C LEU A 36 2.21 12.39 -6.12
N LYS A 37 1.17 11.98 -6.85
CA LYS A 37 1.33 11.55 -8.24
C LYS A 37 1.75 12.69 -9.15
N VAL A 38 1.27 13.91 -8.90
CA VAL A 38 1.60 15.08 -9.73
C VAL A 38 3.11 15.26 -9.93
N PRO A 39 3.96 15.39 -8.88
CA PRO A 39 5.40 15.48 -9.07
C PRO A 39 6.05 14.20 -9.61
N ARG A 40 5.48 13.01 -9.34
CA ARG A 40 5.95 11.75 -9.94
C ARG A 40 5.71 11.73 -11.45
N ASP A 41 4.53 12.14 -11.90
CA ASP A 41 4.14 12.17 -13.31
C ASP A 41 4.96 13.23 -14.07
N GLN A 42 5.18 14.41 -13.47
CA GLN A 42 6.10 15.40 -14.03
C GLN A 42 7.53 14.85 -14.20
N ALA A 43 8.02 14.03 -13.26
CA ALA A 43 9.32 13.39 -13.42
C ALA A 43 9.31 12.35 -14.56
N ALA A 44 8.18 11.65 -14.75
CA ALA A 44 7.99 10.70 -15.83
C ALA A 44 7.92 11.36 -17.22
N GLU A 45 7.50 12.63 -17.32
CA GLU A 45 7.60 13.41 -18.56
C GLU A 45 9.05 13.59 -19.04
N PHE A 46 10.04 13.49 -18.13
CA PHE A 46 11.47 13.45 -18.45
C PHE A 46 12.01 12.02 -18.62
N ASP A 47 11.14 11.02 -18.81
CA ASP A 47 11.45 9.58 -18.82
C ASP A 47 11.89 8.99 -17.47
N GLY A 48 11.59 9.68 -16.37
CA GLY A 48 12.00 9.26 -15.02
C GLY A 48 13.51 9.40 -14.79
N VAL A 49 13.97 9.12 -13.56
CA VAL A 49 15.41 9.23 -13.27
C VAL A 49 16.18 8.12 -14.00
N TRP A 50 15.58 6.94 -14.18
CA TRP A 50 16.19 5.89 -14.99
C TRP A 50 16.46 6.33 -16.44
N GLY A 51 15.45 6.85 -17.14
CA GLY A 51 15.59 7.27 -18.53
C GLY A 51 16.64 8.37 -18.68
N LEU A 52 16.67 9.32 -17.74
CA LEU A 52 17.68 10.37 -17.69
C LEU A 52 19.10 9.84 -17.46
N PHE A 53 19.27 8.86 -16.57
CA PHE A 53 20.56 8.20 -16.35
C PHE A 53 21.01 7.45 -17.62
N GLN A 54 20.11 6.75 -18.30
CA GLN A 54 20.44 6.00 -19.52
C GLN A 54 20.88 6.90 -20.67
N LYS A 55 20.24 8.05 -20.83
CA LYS A 55 20.50 9.00 -21.93
C LYS A 55 21.77 9.82 -21.72
N ASN A 56 22.27 9.90 -20.48
CA ASN A 56 23.46 10.68 -20.15
C ASN A 56 24.70 9.79 -20.03
N ALA A 57 25.70 10.01 -20.89
CA ALA A 57 26.93 9.20 -20.92
C ALA A 57 27.69 9.16 -19.58
N GLU A 58 27.64 10.23 -18.77
CA GLU A 58 28.30 10.29 -17.46
C GLU A 58 27.56 9.47 -16.39
N LEU A 59 26.26 9.26 -16.56
CA LEU A 59 25.38 8.58 -15.61
C LEU A 59 24.98 7.17 -16.04
N GLN A 60 25.23 6.80 -17.31
CA GLN A 60 24.76 5.55 -17.90
C GLN A 60 25.20 4.31 -17.09
N GLY A 61 26.42 4.32 -16.57
CA GLY A 61 26.97 3.25 -15.71
C GLY A 61 26.23 3.07 -14.37
N PHE A 62 25.38 4.03 -13.98
CA PHE A 62 24.59 4.01 -12.75
C PHE A 62 23.10 3.81 -13.02
N SER A 63 22.69 3.40 -14.23
CA SER A 63 21.27 3.28 -14.60
C SER A 63 20.44 2.41 -13.64
N ALA A 64 21.04 1.37 -13.05
CA ALA A 64 20.38 0.53 -12.04
C ALA A 64 19.95 1.31 -10.79
N LEU A 65 20.71 2.34 -10.39
CA LEU A 65 20.33 3.24 -9.30
C LEU A 65 19.09 4.04 -9.67
N GLY A 66 19.02 4.55 -10.91
CA GLY A 66 17.84 5.24 -11.43
C GLY A 66 16.61 4.33 -11.45
N ILE A 67 16.74 3.09 -11.96
CA ILE A 67 15.65 2.09 -11.94
C ILE A 67 15.14 1.87 -10.52
N ASN A 68 16.06 1.68 -9.56
CA ASN A 68 15.67 1.42 -8.19
C ASN A 68 14.94 2.62 -7.56
N LEU A 69 15.42 3.85 -7.81
CA LEU A 69 14.76 5.04 -7.30
C LEU A 69 13.35 5.19 -7.88
N ASP A 70 13.18 5.03 -9.20
CA ASP A 70 11.86 5.09 -9.86
C ASP A 70 10.92 4.03 -9.28
N LYS A 71 11.40 2.79 -9.10
CA LYS A 71 10.64 1.70 -8.49
C LYS A 71 10.19 2.06 -7.07
N MET A 72 11.09 2.59 -6.24
CA MET A 72 10.77 2.93 -4.85
C MET A 72 9.76 4.08 -4.75
N ILE A 73 9.85 5.08 -5.63
CA ILE A 73 8.88 6.18 -5.69
C ILE A 73 7.48 5.65 -6.06
N ASN A 74 7.40 4.79 -7.08
CA ASN A 74 6.13 4.18 -7.48
C ASN A 74 5.57 3.25 -6.39
N SER A 75 6.42 2.43 -5.76
CA SER A 75 6.05 1.55 -4.64
C SER A 75 5.51 2.33 -3.45
N MET A 76 6.13 3.47 -3.12
CA MET A 76 5.66 4.35 -2.04
C MET A 76 4.23 4.83 -2.30
N ILE A 77 3.95 5.35 -3.49
CA ILE A 77 2.61 5.81 -3.86
C ILE A 77 1.62 4.65 -3.80
N PHE A 78 1.96 3.52 -4.41
CA PHE A 78 1.11 2.32 -4.43
C PHE A 78 0.72 1.85 -3.02
N HIS A 79 1.67 1.78 -2.09
CA HIS A 79 1.38 1.36 -0.71
C HIS A 79 0.56 2.41 0.07
N LEU A 80 0.74 3.71 -0.22
CA LEU A 80 -0.09 4.76 0.37
C LEU A 80 -1.54 4.71 -0.15
N GLU A 81 -1.73 4.46 -1.44
CA GLU A 81 -3.07 4.24 -2.02
C GLU A 81 -3.76 3.08 -1.33
N TYR A 82 -3.07 1.94 -1.24
CA TYR A 82 -3.58 0.77 -0.53
C TYR A 82 -3.98 1.08 0.92
N LEU A 83 -3.20 1.86 1.68
CA LEU A 83 -3.57 2.28 3.04
C LEU A 83 -4.85 3.10 3.06
N CYS A 84 -5.03 4.00 2.10
CA CYS A 84 -6.22 4.81 1.98
C CYS A 84 -7.44 3.98 1.57
N ASP A 85 -7.27 3.03 0.65
CA ASP A 85 -8.34 2.15 0.18
C ASP A 85 -8.83 1.19 1.26
N THR A 86 -7.93 0.77 2.15
CA THR A 86 -8.20 -0.18 3.23
C THR A 86 -8.31 0.49 4.61
N ILE A 87 -8.48 1.82 4.65
CA ILE A 87 -8.45 2.61 5.89
C ILE A 87 -9.54 2.23 6.89
N ASP A 88 -10.65 1.69 6.40
CA ASP A 88 -11.80 1.19 7.16
C ASP A 88 -11.84 -0.35 7.25
N GLY A 89 -10.75 -1.03 6.89
CA GLY A 89 -10.63 -2.49 6.90
C GLY A 89 -10.18 -3.04 5.55
N ILE A 90 -9.70 -4.28 5.52
CA ILE A 90 -9.34 -4.96 4.27
C ILE A 90 -10.61 -5.66 3.75
N PRO A 91 -11.16 -5.27 2.59
CA PRO A 91 -12.31 -5.96 2.03
C PRO A 91 -11.95 -7.39 1.63
N PHE A 92 -12.93 -8.29 1.66
CA PHE A 92 -12.80 -9.54 0.91
C PHE A 92 -12.89 -9.23 -0.56
N ASP A 93 -11.84 -9.56 -1.30
CA ASP A 93 -11.96 -9.79 -2.72
C ASP A 93 -12.68 -11.12 -2.98
N GLU A 94 -13.04 -11.35 -4.24
CA GLU A 94 -13.78 -12.56 -4.64
C GLU A 94 -13.00 -13.85 -4.32
N LEU A 95 -11.67 -13.82 -4.42
CA LEU A 95 -10.84 -14.98 -4.09
C LEU A 95 -10.91 -15.31 -2.59
N SER A 96 -10.70 -14.33 -1.72
CA SER A 96 -10.76 -14.54 -0.28
C SER A 96 -12.18 -14.91 0.18
N ASP A 97 -13.22 -14.36 -0.44
CA ASP A 97 -14.61 -14.75 -0.17
C ASP A 97 -14.89 -16.21 -0.59
N TYR A 98 -14.49 -16.59 -1.81
CA TYR A 98 -14.62 -17.95 -2.33
C TYR A 98 -13.89 -18.96 -1.45
N VAL A 99 -12.62 -18.70 -1.14
CA VAL A 99 -11.78 -19.62 -0.37
C VAL A 99 -12.25 -19.70 1.08
N SER A 100 -12.53 -18.57 1.73
CA SER A 100 -12.96 -18.57 3.13
C SER A 100 -14.30 -19.26 3.34
N THR A 101 -15.26 -19.06 2.42
CA THR A 101 -16.56 -19.73 2.44
C THR A 101 -16.40 -21.25 2.30
N ASN A 102 -15.63 -21.70 1.30
CA ASN A 102 -15.42 -23.13 1.10
C ASN A 102 -14.63 -23.79 2.24
N LEU A 103 -13.65 -23.08 2.83
CA LEU A 103 -12.94 -23.55 4.02
C LEU A 103 -13.89 -23.72 5.21
N ALA A 104 -14.83 -22.79 5.41
CA ALA A 104 -15.81 -22.86 6.49
C ALA A 104 -16.84 -23.98 6.28
N GLU A 105 -17.30 -24.20 5.05
CA GLU A 105 -18.33 -25.19 4.72
C GLU A 105 -17.79 -26.62 4.62
N LYS A 106 -16.61 -26.79 4.00
CA LYS A 106 -16.10 -28.10 3.58
C LYS A 106 -14.89 -28.55 4.41
N GLY A 107 -14.20 -27.62 5.06
CA GLY A 107 -12.91 -27.87 5.69
C GLY A 107 -11.76 -27.96 4.69
N ALA A 108 -10.54 -27.73 5.17
CA ALA A 108 -9.34 -27.59 4.33
C ALA A 108 -9.04 -28.82 3.47
N GLN A 109 -9.22 -30.04 4.01
CA GLN A 109 -8.90 -31.27 3.28
C GLN A 109 -9.81 -31.48 2.08
N LYS A 110 -11.14 -31.45 2.30
CA LYS A 110 -12.11 -31.68 1.23
C LYS A 110 -12.03 -30.60 0.15
N PHE A 111 -11.87 -29.33 0.55
CA PHE A 111 -11.74 -28.26 -0.43
C PHE A 111 -10.44 -28.34 -1.23
N ARG A 112 -9.32 -28.76 -0.61
CA ARG A 112 -8.06 -29.04 -1.32
C ARG A 112 -8.25 -30.13 -2.38
N GLU A 113 -8.90 -31.24 -2.03
CA GLU A 113 -9.21 -32.32 -2.99
C GLU A 113 -10.04 -31.80 -4.17
N GLU A 114 -11.04 -30.95 -3.93
CA GLU A 114 -11.85 -30.32 -4.97
C GLU A 114 -11.01 -29.39 -5.88
N LEU A 115 -10.14 -28.56 -5.31
CA LEU A 115 -9.27 -27.65 -6.09
C LEU A 115 -8.26 -28.42 -6.96
N ILE A 116 -7.76 -29.56 -6.50
CA ILE A 116 -6.89 -30.45 -7.29
C ILE A 116 -7.66 -31.02 -8.49
N VAL A 117 -8.91 -31.44 -8.29
CA VAL A 117 -9.79 -31.91 -9.38
C VAL A 117 -10.06 -30.78 -10.39
N LEU A 118 -10.14 -29.53 -9.92
CA LEU A 118 -10.25 -28.32 -10.76
C LEU A 118 -8.92 -27.89 -11.39
N GLY A 119 -7.85 -28.67 -11.25
CA GLY A 119 -6.57 -28.44 -11.91
C GLY A 119 -5.65 -27.44 -11.21
N ARG A 120 -5.95 -27.03 -9.98
CA ARG A 120 -5.03 -26.20 -9.17
C ARG A 120 -3.95 -27.09 -8.57
N ASN A 121 -2.70 -26.60 -8.60
CA ASN A 121 -1.60 -27.31 -7.96
C ASN A 121 -1.50 -26.98 -6.46
N GLU A 122 -0.82 -27.84 -5.69
CA GLU A 122 -0.69 -27.71 -4.24
C GLU A 122 -0.11 -26.35 -3.79
N GLY A 123 0.84 -25.79 -4.56
CA GLY A 123 1.43 -24.49 -4.26
C GLY A 123 0.43 -23.34 -4.40
N GLN A 124 -0.40 -23.37 -5.45
CA GLN A 124 -1.48 -22.40 -5.64
C GLN A 124 -2.52 -22.49 -4.51
N ILE A 125 -2.90 -23.72 -4.15
CA ILE A 125 -3.89 -23.97 -3.08
C ILE A 125 -3.38 -23.41 -1.75
N GLU A 126 -2.10 -23.63 -1.43
CA GLU A 126 -1.51 -23.12 -0.20
C GLU A 126 -1.51 -21.59 -0.15
N VAL A 127 -1.09 -20.94 -1.24
CA VAL A 127 -1.13 -19.48 -1.35
C VAL A 127 -2.55 -18.94 -1.16
N TRP A 128 -3.55 -19.57 -1.78
CA TRP A 128 -4.95 -19.16 -1.65
C TRP A 128 -5.46 -19.33 -0.22
N PHE A 129 -5.13 -20.44 0.44
CA PHE A 129 -5.55 -20.71 1.82
C PHE A 129 -4.92 -19.74 2.81
N GLU A 130 -3.62 -19.45 2.66
CA GLU A 130 -2.93 -18.48 3.51
C GLU A 130 -3.47 -17.07 3.31
N PHE A 131 -3.70 -16.67 2.05
CA PHE A 131 -4.32 -15.38 1.76
C PHE A 131 -5.71 -15.25 2.36
N ALA A 132 -6.57 -16.27 2.24
CA ALA A 132 -7.92 -16.23 2.81
C ALA A 132 -7.89 -16.12 4.34
N LYS A 133 -7.00 -16.86 5.02
CA LYS A 133 -6.80 -16.72 6.46
C LYS A 133 -6.35 -15.31 6.84
N PHE A 134 -5.39 -14.77 6.10
CA PHE A 134 -4.90 -13.41 6.28
C PHE A 134 -6.01 -12.37 6.11
N ALA A 135 -6.80 -12.47 5.03
CA ALA A 135 -7.92 -11.58 4.76
C ALA A 135 -8.97 -11.64 5.88
N VAL A 136 -9.34 -12.84 6.33
CA VAL A 136 -10.29 -13.03 7.45
C VAL A 136 -9.78 -12.36 8.72
N ALA A 137 -8.49 -12.58 9.05
CA ALA A 137 -7.88 -12.01 10.26
C ALA A 137 -7.80 -10.48 10.23
N ASN A 138 -7.68 -9.88 9.05
CA ASN A 138 -7.47 -8.44 8.88
C ASN A 138 -8.70 -7.68 8.34
N ARG A 139 -9.85 -8.36 8.18
CA ARG A 139 -11.10 -7.76 7.69
C ARG A 139 -11.49 -6.50 8.45
N TYR A 140 -11.35 -6.54 9.77
CA TYR A 140 -11.73 -5.46 10.69
C TYR A 140 -10.53 -4.73 11.27
N ARG A 141 -9.38 -4.83 10.60
CA ARG A 141 -8.15 -4.14 11.00
C ARG A 141 -8.39 -2.64 11.00
N VAL A 142 -8.02 -2.01 12.12
CA VAL A 142 -8.25 -0.59 12.37
C VAL A 142 -6.99 0.22 12.05
N LEU A 143 -7.12 1.17 11.13
CA LEU A 143 -6.13 2.24 10.96
C LEU A 143 -6.59 3.53 11.62
N GLN A 144 -5.66 4.30 12.16
CA GLN A 144 -5.94 5.62 12.72
C GLN A 144 -5.79 6.66 11.60
N PRO A 145 -6.88 7.30 11.11
CA PRO A 145 -6.81 8.14 9.91
C PRO A 145 -5.81 9.30 10.00
N LYS A 146 -5.67 9.87 11.21
CA LYS A 146 -4.67 10.90 11.49
C LYS A 146 -3.24 10.40 11.28
N LYS A 147 -2.93 9.17 11.69
CA LYS A 147 -1.60 8.58 11.51
C LYS A 147 -1.35 8.20 10.04
N VAL A 148 -2.36 7.70 9.33
CA VAL A 148 -2.25 7.46 7.87
C VAL A 148 -1.95 8.76 7.13
N THR A 149 -2.65 9.84 7.49
CA THR A 149 -2.37 11.19 6.97
C THR A 149 -0.92 11.62 7.24
N LEU A 150 -0.39 11.37 8.44
CA LEU A 150 1.01 11.70 8.77
C LEU A 150 2.01 10.88 7.95
N THR A 151 1.73 9.60 7.70
CA THR A 151 2.54 8.75 6.82
C THR A 151 2.56 9.31 5.39
N SER A 152 1.39 9.67 4.82
CA SER A 152 1.30 10.30 3.49
C SER A 152 2.02 11.64 3.42
N GLN A 153 1.96 12.46 4.48
CA GLN A 153 2.70 13.73 4.56
C GLN A 153 4.21 13.52 4.62
N SER A 154 4.66 12.48 5.34
CA SER A 154 6.08 12.12 5.45
C SER A 154 6.67 11.65 4.12
N ALA A 155 5.84 11.18 3.19
CA ALA A 155 6.24 10.81 1.84
C ALA A 155 6.51 12.01 0.92
N GLN A 156 5.83 13.15 1.13
CA GLN A 156 5.90 14.32 0.23
C GLN A 156 7.33 14.80 -0.08
N PRO A 157 8.25 14.92 0.90
CA PRO A 157 9.61 15.38 0.62
C PRO A 157 10.40 14.44 -0.30
N PHE A 158 10.14 13.12 -0.27
CA PHE A 158 10.81 12.17 -1.14
C PHE A 158 10.39 12.38 -2.60
N ILE A 159 9.09 12.49 -2.86
CA ILE A 159 8.59 12.69 -4.23
C ILE A 159 9.02 14.06 -4.78
N LYS A 160 9.03 15.10 -3.93
CA LYS A 160 9.54 16.41 -4.34
C LYS A 160 11.03 16.35 -4.70
N ARG A 161 11.87 15.70 -3.88
CA ARG A 161 13.30 15.54 -4.18
C ARG A 161 13.53 14.73 -5.46
N TYR A 162 12.71 13.70 -5.70
CA TYR A 162 12.75 12.92 -6.93
C TYR A 162 12.52 13.78 -8.18
N LEU A 163 11.49 14.62 -8.18
CA LEU A 163 11.24 15.55 -9.29
C LEU A 163 12.38 16.56 -9.49
N GLU A 164 12.89 17.14 -8.41
CA GLU A 164 13.98 18.12 -8.51
C GLU A 164 15.28 17.48 -9.01
N LEU A 165 15.55 16.22 -8.63
CA LEU A 165 16.66 15.44 -9.18
C LEU A 165 16.47 15.21 -10.70
N ALA A 166 15.28 14.80 -11.14
CA ALA A 166 14.98 14.60 -12.55
C ALA A 166 15.19 15.88 -13.37
N LYS A 167 14.61 17.02 -12.94
CA LYS A 167 14.79 18.33 -13.59
C LYS A 167 16.27 18.73 -13.71
N ARG A 168 17.07 18.48 -12.67
CA ARG A 168 18.49 18.82 -12.67
C ARG A 168 19.28 17.98 -13.67
N ILE A 169 19.00 16.69 -13.77
CA ILE A 169 19.68 15.81 -14.72
C ILE A 169 19.31 16.20 -16.16
N ASP A 170 18.03 16.46 -16.42
CA ASP A 170 17.52 16.93 -17.71
C ASP A 170 18.24 18.22 -18.17
N ARG A 171 18.40 19.18 -17.25
CA ARG A 171 19.14 20.43 -17.49
C ARG A 171 20.66 20.29 -17.47
N LYS A 172 21.19 19.09 -17.17
CA LYS A 172 22.62 18.79 -17.03
C LYS A 172 23.32 19.64 -15.96
N GLU A 173 22.60 19.96 -14.89
CA GLU A 173 23.08 20.82 -13.80
C GLU A 173 23.76 20.01 -12.68
N ASN A 174 25.06 20.24 -12.48
CA ASN A 174 25.84 19.66 -11.38
C ASN A 174 25.71 18.12 -11.33
N LEU A 175 26.01 17.46 -12.45
CA LEU A 175 25.87 16.00 -12.61
C LEU A 175 26.79 15.20 -11.68
N SER A 176 27.89 15.79 -11.23
CA SER A 176 28.84 15.15 -10.32
C SER A 176 28.23 14.79 -8.96
N SER A 177 27.17 15.48 -8.51
CA SER A 177 26.50 15.18 -7.23
C SER A 177 25.29 14.25 -7.36
N VAL A 178 24.76 14.07 -8.58
CA VAL A 178 23.51 13.34 -8.85
C VAL A 178 23.54 11.90 -8.33
N ILE A 179 24.65 11.20 -8.53
CA ILE A 179 24.79 9.79 -8.10
C ILE A 179 24.68 9.69 -6.58
N HIS A 180 25.39 10.55 -5.86
CA HIS A 180 25.37 10.55 -4.39
C HIS A 180 23.99 10.95 -3.83
N GLU A 181 23.34 11.92 -4.47
CA GLU A 181 21.99 12.35 -4.09
C GLU A 181 20.96 11.23 -4.30
N ALA A 182 21.00 10.56 -5.45
CA ALA A 182 20.14 9.41 -5.74
C ALA A 182 20.35 8.28 -4.72
N GLN A 183 21.61 7.92 -4.41
CA GLN A 183 21.93 6.92 -3.38
C GLN A 183 21.40 7.32 -2.00
N THR A 184 21.61 8.57 -1.61
CA THR A 184 21.13 9.09 -0.31
C THR A 184 19.61 9.02 -0.24
N GLN A 185 18.93 9.43 -1.30
CA GLN A 185 17.49 9.38 -1.37
C GLN A 185 16.95 7.94 -1.32
N THR A 186 17.54 7.02 -2.09
CA THR A 186 17.22 5.58 -2.03
C THR A 186 17.32 5.06 -0.60
N ASN A 187 18.42 5.33 0.11
CA ASN A 187 18.60 4.86 1.48
C ASN A 187 17.56 5.46 2.45
N GLN A 188 17.23 6.74 2.30
CA GLN A 188 16.21 7.38 3.14
C GLN A 188 14.81 6.82 2.88
N ILE A 189 14.46 6.52 1.63
CA ILE A 189 13.18 5.89 1.28
C ILE A 189 13.12 4.47 1.86
N GLN A 190 14.22 3.71 1.76
CA GLN A 190 14.29 2.38 2.34
C GLN A 190 14.07 2.43 3.85
N ASN A 191 14.73 3.35 4.55
CA ASN A 191 14.51 3.55 5.97
C ASN A 191 13.05 3.93 6.27
N PHE A 192 12.43 4.79 5.45
CA PHE A 192 11.01 5.12 5.61
C PHE A 192 10.10 3.89 5.45
N PHE A 193 10.39 3.02 4.48
CA PHE A 193 9.65 1.76 4.27
C PHE A 193 9.72 0.82 5.47
N GLU A 194 10.86 0.78 6.14
CA GLU A 194 11.09 -0.10 7.29
C GLU A 194 10.61 0.49 8.62
N THR A 195 10.71 1.81 8.79
CA THR A 195 10.53 2.46 10.09
C THR A 195 9.20 3.17 10.27
N ASP A 196 8.53 3.59 9.19
CA ASP A 196 7.17 4.12 9.31
C ASP A 196 6.18 2.96 9.55
N PRO A 197 5.43 2.95 10.66
CA PRO A 197 4.59 1.81 11.03
C PRO A 197 3.50 1.48 10.02
N TYR A 198 2.95 2.48 9.33
CA TYR A 198 1.87 2.23 8.36
C TYR A 198 2.40 1.94 6.97
N MET A 199 3.52 2.55 6.58
CA MET A 199 4.19 2.16 5.34
C MET A 199 4.66 0.69 5.40
N SER A 200 5.38 0.31 6.46
CA SER A 200 5.84 -1.08 6.67
C SER A 200 4.68 -2.06 6.72
N GLN A 201 3.60 -1.70 7.41
CA GLN A 201 2.38 -2.48 7.44
C GLN A 201 1.76 -2.64 6.04
N ALA A 202 1.63 -1.57 5.27
CA ALA A 202 1.08 -1.63 3.91
C ALA A 202 1.92 -2.50 2.96
N ILE A 203 3.25 -2.42 3.09
CA ILE A 203 4.18 -3.27 2.33
C ILE A 203 3.95 -4.74 2.70
N TYR A 204 3.88 -5.04 4.00
CA TYR A 204 3.61 -6.39 4.48
C TYR A 204 2.26 -6.91 3.96
N GLU A 205 1.18 -6.14 4.12
CA GLU A 205 -0.16 -6.56 3.73
C GLU A 205 -0.27 -6.75 2.20
N ASN A 206 0.29 -5.86 1.39
CA ASN A 206 0.33 -6.04 -0.07
C ASN A 206 1.13 -7.28 -0.48
N SER A 207 2.16 -7.66 0.27
CA SER A 207 2.93 -8.89 -0.01
C SER A 207 2.17 -10.18 0.29
N GLN A 208 1.02 -10.09 0.99
CA GLN A 208 0.15 -11.25 1.23
C GLN A 208 -0.83 -11.48 0.08
N ILE A 209 -1.02 -10.50 -0.82
CA ILE A 209 -1.94 -10.61 -1.95
C ILE A 209 -1.30 -11.54 -3.00
N PRO A 210 -1.95 -12.67 -3.36
CA PRO A 210 -1.44 -13.58 -4.36
C PRO A 210 -1.25 -12.90 -5.70
N PHE A 211 -0.10 -13.14 -6.35
CA PHE A 211 0.08 -12.85 -7.76
C PHE A 211 -0.71 -13.90 -8.56
N ALA A 212 -2.01 -13.69 -8.73
CA ALA A 212 -2.87 -14.61 -9.47
C ALA A 212 -3.96 -13.88 -10.23
N ASP A 213 -3.99 -14.11 -11.54
CA ASP A 213 -5.17 -13.93 -12.38
C ASP A 213 -6.19 -15.00 -11.97
N TRP A 214 -6.87 -14.80 -10.84
CA TRP A 214 -7.83 -15.75 -10.31
C TRP A 214 -9.18 -15.68 -11.05
N ASP A 215 -9.44 -14.58 -11.77
CA ASP A 215 -10.63 -14.40 -12.60
C ASP A 215 -10.44 -14.87 -14.06
N GLU A 216 -9.21 -15.26 -14.44
CA GLU A 216 -8.82 -15.70 -15.79
C GLU A 216 -9.26 -14.72 -16.89
N ASN A 217 -9.53 -13.44 -16.55
CA ASN A 217 -10.07 -12.46 -17.50
C ASN A 217 -8.97 -11.86 -18.39
N TYR A 218 -7.74 -11.85 -17.90
CA TYR A 218 -6.58 -11.38 -18.64
C TYR A 218 -5.76 -12.56 -19.14
N GLY A 219 -6.33 -13.31 -20.08
CA GLY A 219 -5.69 -14.43 -20.77
C GLY A 219 -4.26 -14.09 -21.24
N GLY A 220 -3.28 -14.47 -20.43
CA GLY A 220 -1.87 -14.45 -20.78
C GLY A 220 -1.56 -15.71 -21.60
N SER A 221 -1.41 -15.52 -22.91
CA SER A 221 -0.71 -16.47 -23.79
C SER A 221 0.79 -16.37 -23.59
#